data_AF-A0A0U3IF53-F1
#
_entry.id   AF-A0A0U3IF53-F1
#
_cell.length_a   1.000
_cell.length_b   1.000
_cell.length_c   1.000
_cell.angle_alpha   90.00
_cell.angle_beta   90.00
_cell.angle_gamma   90.00
#
_symmetry.space_group_name_H-M   'P 1'
#
loop_
_entity.id
_entity.type
_entity.pdbx_description
1 polymer ?
#
loop_
_entity_poly.entity_id
_entity_poly.type
_entity_poly.pdbx_seq_one_letter_code
_entity_poly.pdbx_strand_id
1 'polypeptide(L)'
;MGILSDKIEWLDIQRDEFELTLIKAALEKDLSMLGIGRGAQAINVALGGSLYQDVSEIPKAIRHNWLKNGKFLVHPAAKVHEVRIKLDSLLFEILKENLDVESTSEVFIGVNSFHHQAIKKLGNDVKPVAYAEDGIIEAIEVEGRFAIGVQWLAEYLDEMEPLFRTLVKKALEYKKKKLGLLNPKNNSIDLPV
;
A
#
# COMPACT_ATOMS: atom_id res chain seq x y z
N MET A 1 -22.34 14.67 -1.80
CA MET A 1 -21.41 14.62 -0.65
C MET A 1 -22.01 13.67 0.37
N GLY A 2 -21.28 12.62 0.75
CA GLY A 2 -21.69 11.75 1.85
C GLY A 2 -21.59 12.47 3.18
N ILE A 3 -22.43 12.09 4.15
CA ILE A 3 -22.37 12.61 5.52
C ILE A 3 -21.10 12.03 6.17
N LEU A 4 -20.26 12.90 6.74
CA LEU A 4 -19.08 12.50 7.51
C LEU A 4 -19.52 11.93 8.87
N SER A 5 -18.95 10.80 9.24
CA SER A 5 -19.13 10.11 10.51
C SER A 5 -18.41 10.86 11.63
N ASP A 6 -18.97 10.83 12.84
CA ASP A 6 -18.35 11.34 14.06
C ASP A 6 -17.13 10.51 14.52
N LYS A 7 -16.93 9.33 13.91
CA LYS A 7 -15.79 8.45 14.16
C LYS A 7 -14.53 8.80 13.38
N ILE A 8 -14.59 9.74 12.44
CA ILE A 8 -13.39 10.19 11.71
C ILE A 8 -12.47 10.91 12.71
N GLU A 9 -11.33 10.27 13.01
CA GLU A 9 -10.39 10.80 14.01
C GLU A 9 -9.64 12.03 13.51
N TRP A 10 -9.36 12.13 12.20
CA TRP A 10 -8.60 13.24 11.63
C TRP A 10 -8.99 13.51 10.18
N LEU A 11 -9.22 14.78 9.86
CA LEU A 11 -9.50 15.28 8.52
C LEU A 11 -8.59 16.46 8.21
N ASP A 12 -7.90 16.41 7.08
CA ASP A 12 -7.05 17.50 6.59
C ASP A 12 -7.31 17.70 5.10
N ILE A 13 -8.23 18.61 4.82
CA ILE A 13 -8.71 18.89 3.47
C ILE A 13 -7.56 19.36 2.56
N GLN A 14 -6.65 20.18 3.08
CA GLN A 14 -5.53 20.70 2.28
C GLN A 14 -4.58 19.56 1.89
N ARG A 15 -4.29 18.66 2.83
CA ARG A 15 -3.50 17.47 2.55
C ARG A 15 -4.21 16.52 1.59
N ASP A 16 -5.51 16.28 1.79
CA ASP A 16 -6.34 15.43 0.91
C ASP A 16 -6.29 15.95 -0.54
N GLU A 17 -6.54 17.24 -0.75
CA GLU A 17 -6.50 17.86 -2.07
C GLU A 17 -5.11 17.76 -2.71
N PHE A 18 -4.05 18.05 -1.94
CA PHE A 18 -2.68 17.96 -2.40
C PHE A 18 -2.32 16.53 -2.83
N GLU A 19 -2.56 15.54 -1.98
CA GLU A 19 -2.18 14.16 -2.26
C GLU A 19 -3.00 13.56 -3.41
N LEU A 20 -4.30 13.81 -3.46
CA LEU A 20 -5.13 13.33 -4.58
C LEU A 20 -4.69 13.96 -5.91
N THR A 21 -4.29 15.24 -5.90
CA THR A 21 -3.75 15.91 -7.09
C THR A 21 -2.39 15.32 -7.49
N LEU A 22 -1.51 15.09 -6.52
CA LEU A 22 -0.18 14.51 -6.75
C LEU A 22 -0.27 13.09 -7.30
N ILE A 23 -1.14 12.25 -6.75
CA ILE A 23 -1.35 10.87 -7.21
C ILE A 23 -1.87 10.86 -8.66
N LYS A 24 -2.85 11.72 -8.99
CA LYS A 24 -3.35 11.84 -10.38
C LYS A 24 -2.25 12.25 -11.34
N ALA A 25 -1.45 13.25 -10.99
CA ALA A 25 -0.32 13.68 -11.81
C ALA A 25 0.76 12.60 -11.96
N ALA A 26 1.00 11.80 -10.91
CA ALA A 26 1.91 10.65 -10.95
C ALA A 26 1.38 9.54 -11.87
N LEU A 27 0.09 9.24 -11.81
CA LEU A 27 -0.58 8.28 -12.69
C LEU A 27 -0.52 8.70 -14.17
N GLU A 28 -0.76 9.97 -14.47
CA GLU A 28 -0.66 10.53 -15.84
C GLU A 28 0.74 10.42 -16.43
N LYS A 29 1.77 10.49 -15.57
CA LYS A 29 3.19 10.43 -15.96
C LYS A 29 3.78 9.03 -15.87
N ASP A 30 2.97 8.03 -15.55
CA ASP A 30 3.39 6.63 -15.31
C ASP A 30 4.55 6.54 -14.29
N LEU A 31 4.45 7.33 -13.21
CA LEU A 31 5.40 7.30 -12.11
C LEU A 31 5.12 6.12 -11.19
N SER A 32 6.21 5.53 -10.71
CA SER A 32 6.17 4.45 -9.73
C SER A 32 5.78 4.98 -8.34
N MET A 33 4.88 4.28 -7.65
CA MET A 33 4.31 4.72 -6.37
C MET A 33 4.27 3.59 -5.34
N LEU A 34 4.49 3.95 -4.08
CA LEU A 34 4.25 3.12 -2.91
C LEU A 34 3.41 3.94 -1.93
N GLY A 35 2.16 3.53 -1.69
CA GLY A 35 1.27 4.12 -0.71
C GLY A 35 1.29 3.31 0.57
N ILE A 36 1.53 3.95 1.72
CA ILE A 36 1.61 3.28 3.02
C ILE A 36 0.56 3.86 3.96
N GLY A 37 -0.18 3.00 4.68
CA GLY A 37 -1.27 3.39 5.55
C GLY A 37 -2.33 4.19 4.79
N ARG A 38 -2.48 5.48 5.13
CA ARG A 38 -3.39 6.40 4.41
C ARG A 38 -3.02 6.55 2.93
N GLY A 39 -1.75 6.38 2.54
CA GLY A 39 -1.33 6.43 1.13
C GLY A 39 -2.01 5.38 0.25
N ALA A 40 -2.20 4.15 0.77
CA ALA A 40 -2.93 3.10 0.05
C ALA A 40 -4.40 3.50 -0.21
N GLN A 41 -5.04 4.09 0.81
CA GLN A 41 -6.40 4.61 0.72
C GLN A 41 -6.51 5.76 -0.27
N ALA A 42 -5.55 6.69 -0.26
CA ALA A 42 -5.50 7.83 -1.16
C ALA A 42 -5.34 7.39 -2.63
N ILE A 43 -4.50 6.38 -2.92
CA ILE A 43 -4.37 5.81 -4.26
C ILE A 43 -5.73 5.27 -4.74
N ASN A 44 -6.40 4.48 -3.91
CA ASN A 44 -7.70 3.91 -4.23
C ASN A 44 -8.77 5.00 -4.51
N VAL A 45 -8.84 6.01 -3.65
CA VAL A 45 -9.79 7.14 -3.80
C VAL A 45 -9.48 7.98 -5.03
N ALA A 46 -8.19 8.24 -5.33
CA ALA A 46 -7.79 8.97 -6.53
C ALA A 46 -8.24 8.29 -7.83
N LEU A 47 -8.35 6.96 -7.81
CA LEU A 47 -8.84 6.11 -8.90
C LEU A 47 -10.36 5.86 -8.85
N GLY A 48 -11.11 6.58 -8.01
CA GLY A 48 -12.58 6.51 -7.95
C GLY A 48 -13.15 5.44 -7.00
N GLY A 49 -12.30 4.85 -6.16
CA GLY A 49 -12.73 3.97 -5.08
C GLY A 49 -13.32 4.74 -3.89
N SER A 50 -13.74 4.01 -2.86
CA SER A 50 -14.28 4.58 -1.62
C SER A 50 -13.76 3.84 -0.39
N LEU A 51 -13.89 4.47 0.78
CA LEU A 51 -13.50 3.92 2.07
C LEU A 51 -14.73 3.63 2.94
N TYR A 52 -14.58 2.69 3.88
CA TYR A 52 -15.35 2.68 5.12
C TYR A 52 -14.81 3.82 5.98
N GLN A 53 -15.70 4.62 6.57
CA GLN A 53 -15.26 5.75 7.40
C GLN A 53 -14.74 5.26 8.76
N ASP A 54 -15.18 4.08 9.20
CA ASP A 54 -14.60 3.34 10.31
C ASP A 54 -14.74 1.82 10.11
N VAL A 55 -13.74 1.03 10.54
CA VAL A 55 -13.73 -0.44 10.43
C VAL A 55 -14.87 -1.09 11.21
N SER A 56 -15.44 -0.42 12.23
CA SER A 56 -16.63 -0.93 12.92
C SER A 56 -17.89 -0.97 12.05
N GLU A 57 -17.89 -0.36 10.86
CA GLU A 57 -18.95 -0.56 9.86
C GLU A 57 -18.94 -1.96 9.24
N ILE A 58 -17.82 -2.69 9.36
CA ILE A 58 -17.60 -3.99 8.72
C ILE A 58 -17.93 -5.10 9.73
N PRO A 59 -18.92 -5.98 9.44
CA PRO A 59 -19.22 -7.09 10.31
C PRO A 59 -18.00 -8.00 10.51
N LYS A 60 -17.73 -8.39 11.76
CA LYS A 60 -16.59 -9.23 12.17
C LYS A 60 -15.20 -8.58 12.03
N ALA A 61 -15.13 -7.25 11.84
CA ALA A 61 -13.85 -6.56 11.84
C ALA A 61 -13.06 -6.85 13.11
N ILE A 62 -11.81 -7.25 12.95
CA ILE A 62 -10.86 -7.33 14.06
C ILE A 62 -10.36 -5.93 14.42
N ARG A 63 -9.46 -5.86 15.39
CA ARG A 63 -8.86 -4.58 15.77
C ARG A 63 -7.74 -4.18 14.80
N HIS A 64 -8.03 -3.19 13.96
CA HIS A 64 -7.04 -2.55 13.07
C HIS A 64 -6.44 -1.25 13.63
N ASN A 65 -7.14 -0.55 14.54
CA ASN A 65 -6.61 0.69 15.11
C ASN A 65 -5.90 0.45 16.45
N TRP A 66 -4.57 0.47 16.41
CA TRP A 66 -3.72 0.52 17.60
C TRP A 66 -3.13 1.91 17.85
N LEU A 67 -3.70 2.96 17.26
CA LEU A 67 -3.49 4.35 17.66
C LEU A 67 -4.58 4.79 18.64
N LYS A 68 -4.23 5.73 19.51
CA LYS A 68 -5.19 6.53 20.28
C LYS A 68 -4.66 7.93 20.45
N ASN A 69 -5.42 8.92 20.00
CA ASN A 69 -5.03 10.35 20.07
C ASN A 69 -3.63 10.61 19.49
N GLY A 70 -3.33 10.00 18.33
CA GLY A 70 -2.03 10.12 17.66
C GLY A 70 -0.85 9.40 18.34
N LYS A 71 -1.10 8.58 19.38
CA LYS A 71 -0.08 7.80 20.06
C LYS A 71 -0.22 6.31 19.77
N PHE A 72 0.91 5.66 19.52
CA PHE A 72 0.96 4.21 19.39
C PHE A 72 0.65 3.52 20.72
N LEU A 73 -0.30 2.59 20.71
CA LEU A 73 -0.65 1.77 21.89
C LEU A 73 0.24 0.52 22.03
N VAL A 74 0.93 0.15 20.95
CA VAL A 74 1.95 -0.91 20.88
C VAL A 74 3.15 -0.36 20.13
N HIS A 75 4.31 -0.99 20.25
CA HIS A 75 5.47 -0.59 19.44
C HIS A 75 5.11 -0.63 17.94
N PRO A 76 5.53 0.33 17.10
CA PRO A 76 5.12 0.35 15.69
C PRO A 76 5.66 -0.83 14.87
N ALA A 77 6.71 -1.51 15.33
CA ALA A 77 7.16 -2.78 14.75
C ALA A 77 6.41 -4.03 15.27
N ALA A 78 5.46 -3.88 16.21
CA ALA A 78 4.72 -5.01 16.76
C ALA A 78 3.72 -5.55 15.73
N LYS A 79 3.82 -6.84 15.40
CA LYS A 79 2.91 -7.55 14.52
C LYS A 79 1.65 -7.91 15.30
N VAL A 80 0.51 -7.32 14.94
CA VAL A 80 -0.75 -7.37 15.71
C VAL A 80 -1.86 -8.15 15.02
N HIS A 81 -1.75 -8.42 13.72
CA HIS A 81 -2.60 -9.38 13.00
C HIS A 81 -1.85 -9.97 11.79
N GLU A 82 -2.43 -11.02 11.22
CA GLU A 82 -1.93 -11.64 10.00
C GLU A 82 -2.59 -11.04 8.76
N VAL A 83 -1.84 -11.10 7.65
CA VAL A 83 -2.28 -10.71 6.31
C VAL A 83 -1.93 -11.81 5.33
N ARG A 84 -2.94 -12.25 4.60
CA ARG A 84 -2.85 -13.22 3.51
C ARG A 84 -2.55 -12.50 2.21
N ILE A 85 -1.42 -12.81 1.59
CA ILE A 85 -0.98 -12.24 0.31
C ILE A 85 -1.17 -13.27 -0.81
N LYS A 86 -1.74 -12.84 -1.94
CA LYS A 86 -1.86 -13.66 -3.14
C LYS A 86 -0.51 -13.87 -3.82
N LEU A 87 -0.19 -15.11 -4.20
CA LEU A 87 1.10 -15.43 -4.83
C LEU A 87 1.25 -14.88 -6.26
N ASP A 88 0.16 -14.53 -6.94
CA ASP A 88 0.18 -13.93 -8.28
C ASP A 88 0.29 -12.40 -8.27
N SER A 89 0.68 -11.82 -7.13
CA SER A 89 0.82 -10.37 -6.94
C SER A 89 2.26 -9.89 -7.09
N LEU A 90 2.42 -8.63 -7.53
CA LEU A 90 3.72 -7.97 -7.53
C LEU A 90 4.26 -7.80 -6.10
N LEU A 91 3.38 -7.56 -5.13
CA LEU A 91 3.72 -7.50 -3.71
C LEU A 91 4.40 -8.78 -3.24
N PHE A 92 3.82 -9.95 -3.55
CA PHE A 92 4.44 -11.24 -3.23
C PHE A 92 5.80 -11.37 -3.92
N GLU A 93 5.86 -11.08 -5.22
CA GLU A 93 7.10 -11.20 -6.00
C GLU A 93 8.25 -10.36 -5.43
N ILE A 94 7.96 -9.19 -4.84
CA ILE A 94 8.94 -8.33 -4.19
C ILE A 94 9.38 -8.88 -2.83
N LEU A 95 8.47 -9.45 -2.07
CA LEU A 95 8.72 -9.87 -0.68
C LEU A 95 9.21 -11.31 -0.56
N LYS A 96 8.94 -12.18 -1.54
CA LYS A 96 9.12 -13.65 -1.42
C LYS A 96 10.53 -14.11 -1.03
N GLU A 97 11.58 -13.34 -1.31
CA GLU A 97 12.95 -13.69 -0.91
C GLU A 97 13.18 -13.50 0.60
N ASN A 98 12.37 -12.66 1.24
CA ASN A 98 12.40 -12.37 2.68
C ASN A 98 11.28 -13.07 3.47
N LEU A 99 10.44 -13.88 2.79
CA LEU A 99 9.33 -14.58 3.41
C LEU A 99 9.60 -16.08 3.45
N ASP A 100 9.30 -16.71 4.59
CA ASP A 100 9.23 -18.16 4.68
C ASP A 100 7.94 -18.64 4.02
N VAL A 101 8.04 -19.12 2.77
CA VAL A 101 6.89 -19.57 1.97
C VAL A 101 6.78 -21.09 2.03
N GLU A 102 5.89 -21.60 2.89
CA GLU A 102 5.61 -23.04 3.00
C GLU A 102 4.47 -23.52 2.09
N SER A 103 3.64 -22.59 1.59
CA SER A 103 2.43 -22.86 0.82
C SER A 103 2.61 -22.57 -0.67
N THR A 104 1.95 -23.36 -1.52
CA THR A 104 2.00 -23.22 -2.98
C THR A 104 0.88 -22.35 -3.56
N SER A 105 -0.01 -21.82 -2.70
CA SER A 105 -1.18 -21.02 -3.16
C SER A 105 -1.28 -19.63 -2.55
N GLU A 106 -0.85 -19.43 -1.30
CA GLU A 106 -0.94 -18.16 -0.55
C GLU A 106 0.13 -18.10 0.54
N VAL A 107 0.60 -16.90 0.90
CA VAL A 107 1.51 -16.68 2.05
C VAL A 107 0.85 -15.79 3.10
N PHE A 108 1.16 -16.05 4.37
CA PHE A 108 0.69 -15.27 5.50
C PHE A 108 1.86 -14.54 6.14
N ILE A 109 1.67 -13.26 6.44
CA ILE A 109 2.66 -12.45 7.16
C ILE A 109 2.01 -11.73 8.34
N GLY A 110 2.73 -11.62 9.45
CA GLY A 110 2.32 -10.75 10.55
C GLY A 110 2.68 -9.29 10.25
N VAL A 111 1.75 -8.36 10.46
CA VAL A 111 1.93 -6.93 10.22
C VAL A 111 1.52 -6.07 11.41
N ASN A 112 2.04 -4.85 11.48
CA ASN A 112 1.53 -3.83 12.38
C ASN A 112 0.21 -3.22 11.84
N SER A 113 -0.55 -2.50 12.68
CA SER A 113 -1.84 -1.96 12.24
C SER A 113 -2.24 -0.71 13.03
N PHE A 114 -2.46 0.39 12.30
CA PHE A 114 -2.67 1.71 12.87
C PHE A 114 -3.71 2.51 12.07
N HIS A 115 -4.79 1.85 11.64
CA HIS A 115 -5.83 2.45 10.81
C HIS A 115 -7.23 2.15 11.34
N HIS A 116 -8.09 3.18 11.37
CA HIS A 116 -9.52 3.03 11.64
C HIS A 116 -10.35 3.00 10.37
N GLN A 117 -9.81 3.45 9.23
CA GLN A 117 -10.47 3.40 7.92
C GLN A 117 -9.97 2.20 7.11
N ALA A 118 -10.78 1.76 6.15
CA ALA A 118 -10.44 0.65 5.26
C ALA A 118 -11.02 0.87 3.86
N ILE A 119 -10.44 0.23 2.84
CA ILE A 119 -10.97 0.28 1.47
C ILE A 119 -12.32 -0.45 1.42
N LYS A 120 -13.35 0.23 0.89
CA LYS A 120 -14.72 -0.28 0.72
C LYS A 120 -15.01 -0.71 -0.70
N LYS A 121 -14.75 0.19 -1.64
CA LYS A 121 -14.91 -0.04 -3.08
C LYS A 121 -13.57 0.24 -3.74
N LEU A 122 -13.11 -0.68 -4.56
CA LEU A 122 -11.90 -0.50 -5.35
C LEU A 122 -12.13 0.55 -6.44
N GLY A 123 -11.10 1.34 -6.71
CA GLY A 123 -11.04 2.24 -7.86
C GLY A 123 -10.88 1.50 -9.18
N ASN A 124 -10.89 2.26 -10.27
CA ASN A 124 -10.66 1.73 -11.61
C ASN A 124 -9.24 1.16 -11.72
N ASP A 125 -9.11 -0.03 -12.32
CA ASP A 125 -7.85 -0.73 -12.52
C ASP A 125 -7.08 -1.02 -11.20
N VAL A 126 -7.79 -1.06 -10.07
CA VAL A 126 -7.21 -1.42 -8.76
C VAL A 126 -7.58 -2.86 -8.41
N LYS A 127 -6.56 -3.68 -8.16
CA LYS A 127 -6.70 -5.07 -7.72
C LYS A 127 -6.34 -5.21 -6.25
N PRO A 128 -7.14 -5.92 -5.44
CA PRO A 128 -6.78 -6.28 -4.08
C PRO A 128 -5.86 -7.52 -4.09
N VAL A 129 -4.73 -7.41 -3.40
CA VAL A 129 -3.69 -8.44 -3.42
C VAL A 129 -3.34 -8.98 -2.04
N ALA A 130 -3.81 -8.34 -0.97
CA ALA A 130 -3.70 -8.88 0.37
C ALA A 130 -4.93 -8.58 1.23
N TYR A 131 -5.22 -9.46 2.19
CA TYR A 131 -6.39 -9.38 3.07
C TYR A 131 -6.05 -9.77 4.51
N ALA A 132 -6.66 -9.11 5.48
CA ALA A 132 -6.72 -9.59 6.86
C ALA A 132 -7.70 -10.77 7.00
N GLU A 133 -7.71 -11.43 8.16
CA GLU A 133 -8.56 -12.59 8.45
C GLU A 133 -10.07 -12.28 8.41
N ASP A 134 -10.46 -11.03 8.66
CA ASP A 134 -11.83 -10.53 8.57
C ASP A 134 -12.26 -10.12 7.14
N GLY A 135 -11.35 -10.25 6.17
CA GLY A 135 -11.57 -9.92 4.76
C GLY A 135 -11.32 -8.46 4.41
N ILE A 136 -10.86 -7.63 5.34
CA ILE A 136 -10.43 -6.25 5.04
C ILE A 136 -9.26 -6.28 4.05
N ILE A 137 -9.31 -5.41 3.03
CA ILE A 137 -8.23 -5.26 2.05
C ILE A 137 -7.04 -4.58 2.73
N GLU A 138 -5.90 -5.27 2.72
CA GLU A 138 -4.65 -4.84 3.35
C GLU A 138 -3.60 -4.42 2.34
N ALA A 139 -3.73 -4.84 1.08
CA ALA A 139 -2.90 -4.31 0.01
C ALA A 139 -3.62 -4.29 -1.34
N ILE A 140 -3.23 -3.32 -2.17
CA ILE A 140 -3.73 -3.09 -3.52
C ILE A 140 -2.60 -2.88 -4.52
N GLU A 141 -2.88 -3.18 -5.77
CA GLU A 141 -2.02 -2.91 -6.93
C GLU A 141 -2.83 -2.21 -8.02
N VAL A 142 -2.22 -1.26 -8.72
CA VAL A 142 -2.82 -0.66 -9.93
C VAL A 142 -2.31 -1.41 -11.16
N GLU A 143 -3.22 -1.85 -12.03
CA GLU A 143 -2.88 -2.65 -13.20
C GLU A 143 -1.92 -1.93 -14.15
N GLY A 144 -0.98 -2.70 -14.70
CA GLY A 144 -0.07 -2.24 -15.76
C GLY A 144 1.07 -1.32 -15.31
N ARG A 145 1.25 -1.07 -14.00
CA ARG A 145 2.30 -0.17 -13.49
C ARG A 145 2.79 -0.55 -12.10
N PHE A 146 3.94 0.00 -11.69
CA PHE A 146 4.39 -0.11 -10.30
C PHE A 146 3.64 0.92 -9.44
N ALA A 147 2.46 0.57 -8.96
CA ALA A 147 1.75 1.36 -7.95
C ALA A 147 1.11 0.41 -6.94
N ILE A 148 1.76 0.30 -5.77
CA ILE A 148 1.38 -0.61 -4.70
C ILE A 148 0.89 0.22 -3.51
N GLY A 149 -0.19 -0.19 -2.89
CA GLY A 149 -0.67 0.34 -1.62
C GLY A 149 -0.68 -0.75 -0.56
N VAL A 150 -0.13 -0.49 0.62
CA VAL A 150 -0.22 -1.38 1.80
C VAL A 150 -0.81 -0.62 2.98
N GLN A 151 -1.68 -1.27 3.74
CA GLN A 151 -2.47 -0.62 4.79
C GLN A 151 -1.75 -0.59 6.15
N TRP A 152 -0.84 -1.54 6.41
CA TRP A 152 0.12 -1.48 7.51
C TRP A 152 1.19 -0.41 7.29
N LEU A 153 1.92 -0.04 8.34
CA LEU A 153 3.04 0.89 8.30
C LEU A 153 4.34 0.15 7.96
N ALA A 154 4.57 -0.05 6.67
CA ALA A 154 5.72 -0.79 6.14
C ALA A 154 7.08 -0.20 6.55
N GLU A 155 7.15 1.11 6.81
CA GLU A 155 8.37 1.79 7.26
C GLU A 155 8.88 1.36 8.63
N TYR A 156 8.08 0.61 9.40
CA TYR A 156 8.44 0.08 10.71
C TYR A 156 8.73 -1.44 10.73
N LEU A 157 8.72 -2.10 9.56
CA LEU A 157 8.95 -3.53 9.45
C LEU A 157 10.15 -3.79 8.53
N ASP A 158 11.23 -4.35 9.08
CA ASP A 158 12.47 -4.58 8.32
C ASP A 158 12.26 -5.51 7.12
N GLU A 159 11.34 -6.47 7.24
CA GLU A 159 11.00 -7.40 6.17
C GLU A 159 10.38 -6.69 4.94
N MET A 160 9.92 -5.45 5.10
CA MET A 160 9.34 -4.63 4.03
C MET A 160 10.37 -3.80 3.26
N GLU A 161 11.66 -3.84 3.64
CA GLU A 161 12.75 -3.15 2.93
C GLU A 161 12.73 -3.36 1.40
N PRO A 162 12.45 -4.57 0.87
CA PRO A 162 12.39 -4.78 -0.59
C PRO A 162 11.39 -3.89 -1.33
N LEU A 163 10.30 -3.45 -0.68
CA LEU A 163 9.34 -2.51 -1.28
C LEU A 163 10.00 -1.15 -1.56
N PHE A 164 10.75 -0.64 -0.59
CA PHE A 164 11.47 0.64 -0.72
C PHE A 164 12.60 0.54 -1.75
N ARG A 165 13.37 -0.55 -1.69
CA ARG A 165 14.42 -0.84 -2.69
C ARG A 165 13.85 -0.89 -4.10
N THR A 166 12.73 -1.56 -4.28
CA THR A 166 12.07 -1.67 -5.58
C THR A 166 11.53 -0.33 -6.06
N LEU A 167 10.93 0.49 -5.17
CA LEU A 167 10.51 1.85 -5.50
C LEU A 167 11.68 2.70 -6.02
N VAL A 168 12.83 2.67 -5.33
CA VAL A 168 14.04 3.42 -5.75
C VAL A 168 14.54 2.91 -7.09
N LYS A 169 14.64 1.59 -7.27
CA LYS A 169 15.04 0.98 -8.55
C LYS A 169 14.13 1.44 -9.69
N LYS A 170 12.82 1.43 -9.49
CA LYS A 170 11.82 1.87 -10.48
C LYS A 170 11.93 3.36 -10.79
N ALA A 171 12.20 4.21 -9.79
CA ALA A 171 12.46 5.63 -10.00
C ALA A 171 13.73 5.87 -10.84
N LEU A 172 14.79 5.09 -10.60
CA LEU A 172 16.02 5.14 -11.41
C LEU A 172 15.79 4.66 -12.85
N GLU A 173 15.02 3.58 -13.05
CA GLU A 173 14.60 3.10 -14.38
C GLU A 173 13.84 4.21 -15.13
N TYR A 174 12.88 4.87 -14.46
CA TYR A 174 12.15 5.99 -15.03
C TYR A 174 13.08 7.15 -15.45
N LYS A 175 14.04 7.53 -14.59
CA LYS A 175 15.04 8.56 -14.91
C LYS A 175 15.87 8.17 -16.12
N LYS A 176 16.37 6.93 -16.19
CA LYS A 176 17.14 6.42 -17.35
C LYS A 176 16.30 6.47 -18.63
N LYS A 177 15.02 6.06 -18.57
CA LYS A 177 14.08 6.16 -19.71
C LYS A 177 13.94 7.59 -20.21
N LYS A 178 13.71 8.53 -19.29
CA LYS A 178 13.52 9.95 -19.60
C LYS A 178 14.76 10.60 -20.22
N LEU A 179 15.96 10.14 -19.84
CA LEU A 179 17.24 10.61 -20.39
C LEU A 179 17.65 9.87 -21.68
N GLY A 180 16.84 8.93 -22.19
CA GLY A 180 17.20 8.11 -23.36
C GLY A 180 18.33 7.10 -23.10
N LEU A 181 18.61 6.78 -21.84
CA LEU A 181 19.71 5.91 -21.41
C LEU A 181 19.31 4.45 -21.22
N LEU A 182 18.02 4.11 -21.36
CA LEU A 182 17.58 2.72 -21.42
C LEU A 182 17.72 2.20 -22.85
N ASN A 183 18.74 1.37 -23.07
CA ASN A 183 18.90 0.63 -24.30
C ASN A 183 18.20 -0.74 -24.10
N PRO A 184 17.22 -1.14 -24.94
CA PRO A 184 16.46 -2.39 -24.74
C PRO A 184 17.30 -3.68 -24.87
N LYS A 185 18.62 -3.56 -25.06
CA LYS A 185 19.56 -4.67 -25.26
C LYS A 185 20.58 -4.90 -24.14
N ASN A 186 20.65 -4.07 -23.08
CA ASN A 186 21.63 -4.26 -22.00
C ASN A 186 20.97 -4.17 -20.61
N ASN A 187 20.77 -5.34 -19.98
CA ASN A 187 20.18 -5.50 -18.64
C ASN A 187 21.20 -5.49 -17.49
N SER A 188 22.38 -4.89 -17.68
CA SER A 188 23.39 -4.83 -16.62
C SER A 188 24.32 -3.64 -16.80
N ILE A 189 24.07 -2.56 -16.06
CA ILE A 189 25.11 -1.61 -15.66
C ILE A 189 24.81 -1.20 -14.22
N ASP A 190 25.62 -1.71 -13.30
CA ASP A 190 25.69 -1.28 -11.90
C ASP A 190 26.05 0.21 -11.86
N LEU A 191 25.29 0.97 -11.07
CA LEU A 191 25.75 2.26 -10.58
C LEU A 191 26.29 2.03 -9.17
N PRO A 192 27.47 2.57 -8.82
CA PRO A 192 28.00 2.45 -7.48
C PRO A 192 27.05 3.18 -6.52
N VAL A 193 26.74 2.49 -5.41
CA VAL A 193 26.08 3.06 -4.23
C VAL A 193 27.02 4.06 -3.57
#